data_AF-A0A1V5X3A1-F1
#
_entry.id   AF-A0A1V5X3A1-F1
#
_cell.length_a   1.000
_cell.length_b   1.000
_cell.length_c   1.000
_cell.angle_alpha   90.00
_cell.angle_beta   90.00
_cell.angle_gamma   90.00
#
_symmetry.space_group_name_H-M   'P 1'
#
loop_
_entity.id
_entity.type
_entity.pdbx_description
1 polymer ?
#
loop_
_entity_poly.entity_id
_entity_poly.type
_entity_poly.pdbx_seq_one_letter_code
_entity_poly.pdbx_strand_id
1 'polypeptide(L)' 'MIRVTVELVPFGEESQKKVIGTMKIINDATGSREMGNYKYSIQNEAGDTVESGVYKGFPRALRIWRLIQEIFRIIPKEKI' A
#
# COMPACT_ATOMS: atom_id res chain seq x y z
N MET A 1 2.79 10.84 -2.86
CA MET A 1 3.07 9.50 -2.27
C MET A 1 1.96 9.19 -1.29
N ILE A 2 1.37 8.00 -1.37
CA ILE A 2 0.46 7.48 -0.35
C ILE A 2 1.27 6.59 0.57
N ARG A 3 1.06 6.74 1.89
CA ARG A 3 1.61 5.87 2.93
C ARG A 3 0.43 5.30 3.71
N VAL A 4 0.34 3.97 3.77
CA VAL A 4 -0.62 3.26 4.61
C VAL A 4 0.19 2.62 5.73
N THR A 5 -0.16 2.93 6.97
CA THR A 5 0.42 2.31 8.16
C THR A 5 -0.68 1.50 8.81
N VAL A 6 -0.43 0.21 9.05
CA VAL A 6 -1.33 -0.65 9.82
C VAL A 6 -0.78 -0.71 11.24
N GLU A 7 -1.56 -0.19 12.18
CA GLU A 7 -1.24 -0.20 13.60
C GLU A 7 -2.18 -1.17 14.32
N LEU A 8 -1.62 -2.04 15.15
CA LEU A 8 -2.36 -2.74 16.18
C LEU A 8 -2.44 -1.81 17.39
N VAL A 9 -3.66 -1.47 17.81
CA VAL A 9 -3.93 -0.64 19.00
C VAL A 9 -4.67 -1.51 20.01
N PRO A 10 -3.96 -2.18 20.96
CA PRO A 10 -4.59 -3.06 21.93
C PRO A 10 -5.66 -2.32 22.73
N PHE A 11 -6.88 -2.89 22.77
CA PHE A 11 -8.03 -2.32 23.50
C PHE A 11 -8.42 -0.88 23.12
N GLY A 12 -7.90 -0.35 22.01
CA GLY A 12 -8.05 1.06 21.64
C GLY A 12 -7.15 2.02 22.44
N GLU A 13 -6.19 1.50 23.20
CA GLU A 13 -5.20 2.29 23.94
C GLU A 13 -4.03 2.70 23.04
N GLU A 14 -4.07 3.94 22.54
CA GLU A 14 -3.06 4.52 21.64
C GLU A 14 -1.63 4.48 22.19
N SER A 15 -1.46 4.52 23.51
CA SER A 15 -0.15 4.41 24.17
C SER A 15 0.52 3.05 23.96
N GLN A 16 -0.26 2.01 23.66
CA GLN A 16 0.19 0.65 23.42
C GLN A 16 0.30 0.31 21.92
N LYS A 17 0.12 1.30 21.03
CA LYS A 17 0.07 1.03 19.60
C LYS A 17 1.39 0.48 19.07
N LYS A 18 1.28 -0.43 18.09
CA LYS A 18 2.41 -1.03 17.40
C LYS A 18 2.17 -1.04 15.90
N VAL A 19 3.12 -0.53 15.12
CA VAL A 19 3.07 -0.66 13.65
C VAL A 19 3.36 -2.11 13.29
N ILE A 20 2.43 -2.76 12.60
CA ILE A 20 2.54 -4.17 12.18
C ILE A 20 2.75 -4.34 10.67
N GLY A 21 2.65 -3.24 9.92
CA GLY A 21 2.96 -3.23 8.49
C GLY A 21 2.85 -1.84 7.89
N THR A 22 3.58 -1.62 6.81
CA THR A 22 3.54 -0.35 6.06
C THR A 22 3.48 -0.62 4.57
N MET A 23 2.65 0.13 3.85
CA MET A 23 2.63 0.15 2.40
C MET A 23 2.92 1.56 1.88
N LYS A 24 3.85 1.66 0.93
CA LYS A 24 4.17 2.90 0.22
C LYS A 24 3.69 2.77 -1.22
N ILE A 25 2.95 3.75 -1.72
CA ILE A 25 2.51 3.84 -3.12
C ILE A 25 2.94 5.18 -3.70
N ILE A 26 3.77 5.15 -4.72
CA ILE A 26 4.44 6.32 -5.29
C ILE A 26 4.06 6.42 -6.76
N ASN A 27 3.57 7.58 -7.19
CA ASN A 27 3.34 7.85 -8.61
C ASN A 27 4.69 7.83 -9.34
N ASP A 28 4.81 7.04 -10.41
CA ASP A 28 6.08 6.90 -11.16
C ASP A 28 6.23 7.89 -12.32
N ALA A 29 5.35 8.89 -12.37
CA ALA A 29 5.26 9.95 -13.37
C ALA A 29 4.95 9.50 -14.80
N THR A 30 4.61 8.23 -15.04
CA THR A 30 4.26 7.74 -16.40
C THR A 30 2.77 7.67 -16.67
N GLY A 31 1.92 8.13 -15.74
CA GLY A 31 0.46 8.16 -15.89
C GLY A 31 -0.08 9.46 -16.52
N SER A 32 -1.39 9.56 -16.68
CA SER A 32 -2.08 10.77 -17.14
C SER A 32 -2.83 11.47 -16.00
N ARG A 33 -3.59 12.54 -16.30
CA ARG A 33 -4.47 13.18 -15.32
C ARG A 33 -5.55 12.21 -14.80
N GLU A 34 -6.03 11.31 -15.66
CA GLU A 34 -7.13 10.39 -15.37
C GLU A 34 -6.65 9.00 -14.94
N MET A 35 -5.45 8.60 -15.38
CA MET A 35 -4.88 7.28 -15.14
C MET A 35 -3.60 7.37 -14.31
N GLY A 36 -3.54 6.60 -13.22
CA GLY A 36 -2.41 6.51 -12.31
C GLY A 36 -1.53 5.30 -12.60
N ASN A 37 -0.22 5.53 -12.59
CA ASN A 37 0.81 4.51 -12.66
C ASN A 37 1.66 4.64 -11.39
N TYR A 38 1.86 3.54 -10.69
CA TYR A 38 2.38 3.53 -9.34
C TYR A 38 3.41 2.44 -9.10
N LYS A 39 4.47 2.78 -8.38
CA LYS A 39 5.34 1.83 -7.68
C LYS A 39 4.78 1.58 -6.29
N TYR A 40 4.78 0.34 -5.83
CA TYR A 40 4.42 0.00 -4.46
C TYR A 40 5.51 -0.80 -3.75
N SER A 41 5.55 -0.68 -2.43
CA SER A 41 6.41 -1.48 -1.54
C SER A 41 5.64 -1.74 -0.25
N ILE A 42 5.66 -3.00 0.19
CA ILE A 42 5.06 -3.48 1.44
C ILE A 42 6.19 -3.90 2.37
N GLN A 43 6.13 -3.40 3.60
CA GLN A 43 7.08 -3.68 4.66
C GLN A 43 6.37 -4.39 5.81
N ASN A 44 7.02 -5.41 6.38
CA ASN A 44 6.56 -6.09 7.58
C ASN A 44 6.80 -5.25 8.85
N GLU A 45 6.48 -5.82 10.01
CA GLU A 45 6.69 -5.20 11.32
C GLU A 45 8.17 -4.81 11.57
N ALA A 46 9.12 -5.63 11.10
CA ALA A 46 10.56 -5.37 11.24
C ALA A 46 11.06 -4.26 10.31
N GLY A 47 10.23 -3.80 9.37
CA GLY A 47 10.58 -2.82 8.35
C GLY A 47 11.18 -3.42 7.08
N ASP A 48 11.32 -4.75 7.00
CA ASP A 48 11.83 -5.44 5.83
C ASP A 48 10.80 -5.39 4.70
N THR A 49 11.28 -5.15 3.47
CA THR A 49 10.40 -5.20 2.29
C THR A 49 10.07 -6.64 1.97
N VAL A 50 8.79 -7.02 2.11
CA VAL A 50 8.30 -8.37 1.80
C VAL A 50 7.82 -8.51 0.36
N GLU A 51 7.30 -7.43 -0.22
CA GLU A 51 6.95 -7.37 -1.64
C GLU A 51 7.06 -5.95 -2.18
N SER A 52 7.45 -5.83 -3.44
CA SER A 52 7.39 -4.57 -4.17
C SER A 52 7.07 -4.80 -5.63
N GLY A 53 6.55 -3.77 -6.30
CA GLY A 53 6.17 -3.91 -7.69
C GLY A 53 5.61 -2.63 -8.27
N VAL A 54 4.93 -2.79 -9.40
CA VAL A 54 4.34 -1.70 -10.16
C VAL A 54 2.89 -2.05 -10.49
N TYR A 55 1.99 -1.09 -10.30
CA TYR A 55 0.61 -1.17 -10.74
C TYR A 55 0.35 -0.05 -11.75
N LYS A 56 -0.13 -0.41 -12.94
CA LYS A 56 -0.36 0.52 -14.06
C LYS A 56 -1.85 0.60 -14.39
N GLY A 57 -2.26 1.74 -14.95
CA GLY A 57 -3.60 1.90 -15.52
C GLY A 57 -4.71 2.01 -14.48
N PHE A 58 -4.44 2.57 -13.30
CA PHE A 58 -5.49 2.79 -12.29
C PHE A 58 -6.34 4.02 -12.63
N PRO A 59 -7.68 3.92 -12.76
CA PRO A 59 -8.52 5.09 -12.93
C PRO A 59 -8.55 5.95 -11.65
N ARG A 60 -8.00 7.18 -11.69
CA ARG A 60 -7.89 8.07 -10.53
C ARG A 60 -9.21 8.56 -9.96
N ALA A 61 -10.30 8.44 -10.74
CA ALA A 61 -11.66 8.67 -10.25
C ALA A 61 -12.07 7.65 -9.17
N LEU A 62 -11.45 6.47 -9.18
CA LEU A 62 -11.65 5.47 -8.13
C LEU A 62 -10.88 5.87 -6.88
N ARG A 63 -11.48 5.59 -5.71
CA ARG A 63 -10.95 6.01 -4.40
C ARG A 63 -9.75 5.18 -3.98
N ILE A 64 -8.97 5.71 -3.05
CA ILE A 64 -7.69 5.11 -2.61
C ILE A 64 -7.81 3.65 -2.16
N TRP A 65 -8.89 3.29 -1.46
CA TRP A 65 -9.12 1.91 -1.04
C TRP A 65 -9.26 0.93 -2.20
N ARG A 66 -9.78 1.37 -3.36
CA ARG A 66 -9.79 0.54 -4.57
C ARG A 66 -8.38 0.31 -5.11
N LEU A 67 -7.52 1.31 -5.13
CA LEU A 67 -6.11 1.14 -5.53
C LEU A 67 -5.40 0.11 -4.64
N ILE A 68 -5.60 0.20 -3.33
CA ILE A 68 -5.01 -0.73 -2.37
C ILE A 68 -5.51 -2.16 -2.63
N GLN A 69 -6.83 -2.34 -2.80
CA GLN A 69 -7.42 -3.64 -3.12
C GLN A 69 -6.89 -4.23 -4.42
N GLU A 70 -6.77 -3.41 -5.47
CA GLU A 70 -6.24 -3.83 -6.77
C GLU A 70 -4.76 -4.25 -6.68
N ILE A 71 -3.94 -3.54 -5.90
CA ILE A 71 -2.55 -3.95 -5.66
C ILE A 71 -2.51 -5.30 -4.93
N PHE A 72 -3.34 -5.50 -3.89
CA PHE A 72 -3.38 -6.80 -3.20
C PHE A 72 -3.88 -7.95 -4.09
N ARG A 73 -4.71 -7.69 -5.10
CA ARG A 73 -5.18 -8.72 -6.05
C ARG A 73 -4.07 -9.27 -6.94
N ILE A 74 -3.03 -8.48 -7.24
CA ILE A 74 -1.94 -8.88 -8.13
C ILE A 74 -0.74 -9.49 -7.40
N ILE A 75 -0.69 -9.38 -6.07
CA ILE A 75 0.36 -9.98 -5.27
C ILE A 75 -0.03 -11.43 -4.94
N PRO A 76 0.85 -12.42 -5.20
CA PRO A 76 0.62 -13.80 -4.79
C PRO A 76 0.40 -13.91 -3.28
N LYS A 77 -0.56 -14.73 -2.84
CA LYS A 77 -0.91 -14.87 -1.42
C LYS A 77 0.25 -15.36 -0.56
N GLU A 78 1.19 -16.08 -1.15
CA GLU A 78 2.35 -16.65 -0.46
C GLU A 78 3.40 -15.59 -0.08
N LYS A 79 3.24 -14.35 -0.57
CA LYS A 79 4.21 -13.26 -0.39
C LYS A 79 3.81 -12.23 0.68
N ILE A 80 2.62 -12.35 1.29
CA ILE A 80 2.11 -11.39 2.29
C ILE A 80 1.54 -12.12 3.48
#